data_AF-N1QYR3-F1
#
_entry.id   AF-N1QYR3-F1
#
_cell.length_a   1.000
_cell.length_b   1.000
_cell.length_c   1.000
_cell.angle_alpha   90.00
_cell.angle_beta   90.00
_cell.angle_gamma   90.00
#
_symmetry.space_group_name_H-M   'P 1'
#
loop_
_entity.id
_entity.type
_entity.pdbx_description
1 polymer ?
#
loop_
_entity_poly.entity_id
_entity_poly.type
_entity_poly.pdbx_seq_one_letter_code
_entity_poly.pdbx_strand_id
1 'polypeptide(L)'
;MEYDRHDATLLSDRSFCWLCMGDGHEALRDALACREMRPGWPKACYRQGQALMLLKDYGAACDAFLDAAKLDPGSPEIESALRSGNKYRNLENENGNKYYRKQIQSKYRADTET
;
A
#
# COMPACT_ATOMS: atom_id res chain seq x y z
N MET A 1 35.32 0.07 -13.69
CA MET A 1 33.90 0.45 -13.63
C MET A 1 33.36 -0.10 -12.33
N GLU A 2 33.25 0.76 -11.30
CA GLU A 2 32.55 0.40 -10.07
C GLU A 2 31.08 0.15 -10.40
N TYR A 3 30.63 -1.08 -10.16
CA TYR A 3 29.23 -1.42 -10.19
C TYR A 3 28.60 -0.75 -8.96
N ASP A 4 27.96 0.40 -9.18
CA ASP A 4 27.31 1.13 -8.10
C ASP A 4 26.19 0.22 -7.55
N ARG A 5 26.46 -0.42 -6.40
CA ARG A 5 25.58 -1.35 -5.69
C ARG A 5 24.28 -0.65 -5.20
N HIS A 6 24.15 0.63 -5.52
CA HIS A 6 23.17 1.58 -5.04
C HIS A 6 22.57 2.39 -6.21
N ASP A 7 22.04 1.71 -7.23
CA ASP A 7 21.14 2.37 -8.20
C ASP A 7 19.67 2.25 -7.75
N ALA A 8 19.08 3.38 -7.36
CA ALA A 8 17.66 3.46 -6.99
C ALA A 8 16.74 2.99 -8.11
N THR A 9 17.14 3.14 -9.38
CA THR A 9 16.39 2.68 -10.55
C THR A 9 16.30 1.16 -10.58
N LEU A 10 17.42 0.47 -10.36
CA LEU A 10 17.47 -0.99 -10.28
C LEU A 10 16.60 -1.51 -9.13
N LEU A 11 16.62 -0.85 -7.97
CA LEU A 11 15.75 -1.22 -6.84
C LEU A 11 14.27 -1.00 -7.18
N SER A 12 13.91 0.11 -7.82
CA SER A 12 12.53 0.36 -8.29
C SER A 12 12.05 -0.72 -9.26
N ASP A 13 12.91 -1.13 -10.19
CA ASP A 13 12.53 -2.11 -11.22
C ASP A 13 12.49 -3.53 -10.64
N ARG A 14 13.39 -3.86 -9.70
CA ARG A 14 13.34 -5.12 -8.96
C ARG A 14 12.10 -5.21 -8.05
N SER A 15 11.74 -4.11 -7.38
CA SER A 15 10.47 -3.97 -6.63
C SER A 15 9.27 -4.29 -7.53
N PHE A 16 9.27 -3.77 -8.77
CA PHE A 16 8.21 -4.08 -9.72
C PHE A 16 8.17 -5.56 -10.11
N CYS A 17 9.31 -6.21 -10.32
CA CYS A 17 9.36 -7.65 -10.57
C CYS A 17 8.78 -8.46 -9.40
N TRP A 18 9.09 -8.09 -8.15
CA TRP A 18 8.48 -8.71 -6.97
C TRP A 18 6.96 -8.54 -6.91
N LEU A 19 6.45 -7.35 -7.27
CA LEU A 19 5.00 -7.12 -7.41
C LEU A 19 4.37 -8.06 -8.45
N CYS A 20 5.01 -8.23 -9.61
CA CYS A 20 4.55 -9.16 -10.65
C CYS A 20 4.57 -10.62 -10.17
N MET A 21 5.50 -10.99 -9.30
CA MET A 21 5.58 -12.31 -8.67
C MET A 21 4.63 -12.49 -7.48
N GLY A 22 3.94 -11.43 -7.05
CA GLY A 22 3.05 -11.48 -5.91
C GLY A 22 3.75 -11.42 -4.55
N ASP A 23 5.05 -11.12 -4.52
CA ASP A 23 5.80 -10.95 -3.26
C ASP A 23 5.79 -9.48 -2.81
N GLY A 24 4.79 -9.14 -2.00
CA GLY A 24 4.65 -7.78 -1.48
C GLY A 24 5.75 -7.37 -0.49
N HIS A 25 6.35 -8.31 0.25
CA HIS A 25 7.37 -7.99 1.26
C HIS A 25 8.69 -7.63 0.60
N GLU A 26 9.12 -8.42 -0.39
CA GLU A 26 10.31 -8.14 -1.16
C GLU A 26 10.15 -6.87 -2.02
N ALA A 27 8.96 -6.68 -2.60
CA ALA A 27 8.62 -5.44 -3.30
C ALA A 27 8.74 -4.21 -2.38
N LEU A 28 8.24 -4.30 -1.15
CA LEU A 28 8.28 -3.22 -0.17
C LEU A 28 9.72 -2.90 0.26
N ARG A 29 10.53 -3.94 0.53
CA ARG A 29 11.93 -3.77 0.92
C ARG A 29 12.72 -2.97 -0.12
N ASP A 30 12.56 -3.34 -1.39
CA ASP A 30 13.23 -2.64 -2.49
C ASP A 30 12.69 -1.23 -2.71
N ALA A 31 11.38 -1.03 -2.55
CA ALA A 31 10.77 0.30 -2.67
C ALA A 31 11.25 1.26 -1.57
N LEU A 32 11.38 0.78 -0.33
CA LEU A 32 11.89 1.57 0.79
C LEU A 32 13.36 1.96 0.59
N ALA A 33 14.20 1.00 0.22
CA ALA A 33 15.61 1.29 -0.09
C ALA A 33 15.75 2.31 -1.23
N CYS A 34 14.92 2.18 -2.28
CA CYS A 34 14.84 3.15 -3.36
C CYS A 34 14.46 4.56 -2.87
N ARG A 35 13.47 4.65 -1.98
CA ARG A 35 13.01 5.92 -1.39
C ARG A 35 14.06 6.56 -0.47
N GLU A 36 14.78 5.77 0.32
CA GLU A 36 15.89 6.26 1.15
C GLU A 36 17.00 6.88 0.29
N MET A 37 17.30 6.26 -0.85
CA MET A 37 18.34 6.73 -1.75
C MET A 37 17.92 7.95 -2.58
N ARG A 38 16.63 8.03 -2.95
CA ARG A 38 16.06 9.16 -3.69
C ARG A 38 14.73 9.62 -3.08
N PRO A 39 14.74 10.37 -1.96
CA PRO A 39 13.52 10.78 -1.26
C PRO A 39 12.57 11.65 -2.09
N GLY A 40 13.09 12.37 -3.07
CA GLY A 40 12.31 13.22 -3.98
C GLY A 40 11.82 12.53 -5.25
N TRP A 41 11.87 11.20 -5.34
CA TRP A 41 11.48 10.48 -6.56
C TRP A 41 10.06 9.89 -6.44
N PRO A 42 9.05 10.43 -7.16
CA PRO A 42 7.66 9.96 -7.06
C PRO A 42 7.49 8.46 -7.29
N LYS A 43 8.28 7.88 -8.22
CA LYS A 43 8.21 6.45 -8.55
C LYS A 43 8.55 5.55 -7.36
N ALA A 44 9.44 5.97 -6.46
CA ALA A 44 9.80 5.21 -5.26
C ALA A 44 8.61 5.13 -4.29
N CYS A 45 7.97 6.27 -3.99
CA CYS A 45 6.76 6.34 -3.18
C CYS A 45 5.60 5.55 -3.82
N TYR A 46 5.45 5.64 -5.14
CA TYR A 46 4.45 4.87 -5.88
C TYR A 46 4.67 3.36 -5.76
N ARG A 47 5.91 2.87 -5.94
CA ARG A 47 6.25 1.44 -5.75
C ARG A 47 5.98 0.96 -4.33
N GLN A 48 6.30 1.79 -3.33
CA GLN A 48 5.99 1.50 -1.92
C GLN A 48 4.47 1.33 -1.72
N GLY A 49 3.67 2.25 -2.26
CA GLY A 49 2.20 2.14 -2.19
C GLY A 49 1.67 0.88 -2.88
N GLN A 50 2.21 0.51 -4.05
CA GLN A 50 1.82 -0.72 -4.74
C GLN A 50 2.14 -1.99 -3.92
N ALA A 51 3.30 -2.02 -3.25
CA ALA A 51 3.69 -3.13 -2.38
C ALA A 51 2.76 -3.24 -1.17
N LEU A 52 2.43 -2.12 -0.54
CA LEU A 52 1.49 -2.08 0.60
C LEU A 52 0.06 -2.47 0.19
N MET A 53 -0.38 -2.08 -1.03
CA MET A 53 -1.65 -2.54 -1.60
C MET A 53 -1.69 -4.07 -1.71
N LEU A 54 -0.61 -4.69 -2.17
CA LEU A 54 -0.50 -6.15 -2.29
C LEU A 54 -0.49 -6.84 -0.92
N LEU A 55 0.16 -6.22 0.08
CA LEU A 55 0.15 -6.65 1.48
C LEU A 55 -1.17 -6.33 2.20
N LYS A 56 -2.11 -5.65 1.54
CA LYS A 56 -3.41 -5.21 2.08
C LYS A 56 -3.30 -4.22 3.24
N ASP A 57 -2.15 -3.57 3.41
CA ASP A 57 -2.03 -2.41 4.30
C ASP A 57 -2.51 -1.16 3.56
N TYR A 58 -3.83 -1.04 3.43
CA TYR A 58 -4.45 0.01 2.63
C TYR A 58 -4.25 1.41 3.23
N GLY A 59 -4.07 1.49 4.55
CA GLY A 59 -3.75 2.73 5.25
C GLY A 59 -2.40 3.27 4.81
N ALA A 60 -1.33 2.49 5.03
CA ALA A 60 0.02 2.90 4.67
C ALA A 60 0.19 3.04 3.14
N ALA A 61 -0.53 2.24 2.34
CA ALA A 61 -0.54 2.39 0.90
C ALA A 61 -1.04 3.76 0.45
N CYS A 62 -2.15 4.24 1.03
CA CYS A 62 -2.69 5.57 0.74
C CYS A 62 -1.69 6.66 1.11
N ASP A 63 -1.02 6.56 2.25
CA ASP A 63 -0.03 7.55 2.69
C ASP A 63 1.17 7.60 1.72
N ALA A 64 1.67 6.45 1.29
CA ALA A 64 2.75 6.37 0.31
C ALA A 64 2.34 6.95 -1.06
N PHE A 65 1.12 6.69 -1.53
CA PHE A 65 0.63 7.30 -2.76
C PHE A 65 0.37 8.81 -2.61
N LEU A 66 -0.05 9.29 -1.44
CA LEU A 66 -0.19 10.72 -1.16
C LEU A 66 1.16 11.42 -1.23
N ASP A 67 2.21 10.80 -0.68
CA ASP A 67 3.57 11.31 -0.82
C ASP A 67 4.04 11.32 -2.28
N ALA A 68 3.70 10.29 -3.06
CA ALA A 68 3.96 10.27 -4.49
C ALA A 68 3.24 11.43 -5.21
N ALA A 69 1.97 11.68 -4.87
CA ALA A 69 1.15 12.74 -5.46
C ALA A 69 1.66 14.15 -5.07
N LYS A 70 2.23 14.33 -3.89
CA LYS A 70 2.89 15.60 -3.52
C LYS A 70 4.09 15.91 -4.41
N LEU A 71 4.81 14.86 -4.84
CA LEU A 71 5.98 14.99 -5.71
C LEU A 71 5.61 15.09 -7.19
N ASP A 72 4.52 14.44 -7.61
CA ASP A 72 3.98 14.48 -8.97
C ASP A 72 2.44 14.55 -8.96
N PRO A 73 1.86 15.75 -8.75
CA PRO A 73 0.41 15.93 -8.60
C PRO A 73 -0.38 15.75 -9.91
N GLY A 74 0.29 15.62 -11.05
CA GLY A 74 -0.33 15.47 -12.36
C GLY A 74 -0.44 14.03 -12.85
N SER A 75 0.13 13.05 -12.13
CA SER A 75 0.14 11.66 -12.60
C SER A 75 -1.23 10.99 -12.46
N PRO A 76 -1.87 10.58 -13.57
CA PRO A 76 -3.13 9.85 -13.53
C PRO A 76 -2.96 8.45 -12.89
N GLU A 77 -1.78 7.85 -12.98
CA GLU A 77 -1.46 6.56 -12.37
C GLU A 77 -1.48 6.64 -10.84
N ILE A 78 -0.86 7.68 -10.27
CA ILE A 78 -0.84 7.93 -8.82
C ILE A 78 -2.27 8.25 -8.33
N GLU A 79 -3.00 9.09 -9.06
CA GLU A 79 -4.37 9.44 -8.71
C GLU A 79 -5.31 8.21 -8.72
N SER A 80 -5.18 7.36 -9.75
CA SER A 80 -5.93 6.10 -9.85
C SER A 80 -5.58 5.13 -8.71
N ALA A 81 -4.29 5.04 -8.35
CA ALA A 81 -3.84 4.22 -7.23
C ALA A 81 -4.37 4.74 -5.89
N LEU A 82 -4.38 6.06 -5.67
CA LEU A 82 -4.99 6.69 -4.49
C LEU A 82 -6.49 6.39 -4.37
N ARG A 83 -7.24 6.54 -5.47
CA ARG A 83 -8.66 6.19 -5.48
C ARG A 83 -8.89 4.73 -5.14
N SER A 84 -8.07 3.84 -5.70
CA SER A 84 -8.14 2.41 -5.44
C SER A 84 -7.82 2.09 -3.98
N GLY A 85 -6.72 2.62 -3.44
CA GLY A 85 -6.35 2.44 -2.03
C GLY A 85 -7.43 2.91 -1.06
N ASN A 86 -8.00 4.10 -1.29
CA ASN A 86 -9.10 4.63 -0.48
C ASN A 86 -10.33 3.73 -0.52
N LYS A 87 -10.69 3.20 -1.68
CA LYS A 87 -11.80 2.25 -1.82
C LYS A 87 -11.58 1.01 -0.95
N TYR A 88 -10.40 0.38 -1.02
CA TYR A 88 -10.12 -0.83 -0.23
C TYR A 88 -10.02 -0.54 1.27
N ARG A 89 -9.42 0.59 1.66
CA ARG A 89 -9.40 1.06 3.05
C ARG A 89 -10.81 1.21 3.63
N ASN A 90 -11.73 1.81 2.87
CA ASN A 90 -13.12 1.97 3.31
C ASN A 90 -13.84 0.63 3.43
N LEU A 91 -13.64 -0.27 2.46
CA LEU A 91 -14.22 -1.62 2.50
C LEU A 91 -13.72 -2.43 3.71
N GLU A 92 -12.44 -2.32 4.06
CA GLU A 92 -11.88 -2.95 5.26
C GLU A 92 -12.56 -2.43 6.54
N ASN A 93 -12.71 -1.11 6.66
CA ASN A 93 -13.38 -0.47 7.79
C ASN A 93 -14.86 -0.89 7.89
N GLU A 94 -15.58 -0.93 6.76
CA GLU A 94 -16.98 -1.37 6.70
C GLU A 94 -17.14 -2.84 7.10
N ASN A 95 -16.23 -3.70 6.63
CA ASN A 95 -16.23 -5.12 6.97
C ASN A 95 -15.96 -5.33 8.47
N GLY A 96 -14.99 -4.60 9.03
CA GLY A 96 -14.73 -4.59 10.47
C GLY A 96 -15.97 -4.16 11.26
N ASN A 97 -16.60 -3.04 10.87
CA ASN A 97 -17.82 -2.54 11.50
C ASN A 97 -18.97 -3.56 11.43
N LYS A 98 -19.15 -4.23 10.30
CA LYS A 98 -20.16 -5.28 10.14
C LYS A 98 -19.88 -6.49 11.03
N TYR A 99 -18.61 -6.90 11.13
CA TYR A 99 -18.19 -7.99 12.02
C TYR A 99 -18.52 -7.68 13.48
N TYR A 100 -18.12 -6.50 13.98
CA TYR A 100 -18.42 -6.09 15.35
C TYR A 100 -19.93 -5.99 15.63
N ARG A 101 -20.72 -5.43 14.70
CA ARG A 101 -22.19 -5.39 14.82
C ARG A 101 -22.80 -6.78 14.93
N LYS A 102 -22.33 -7.74 14.12
CA LYS A 102 -22.81 -9.13 14.15
C LYS A 102 -22.48 -9.81 15.49
N GLN A 103 -21.30 -9.55 16.05
CA GLN A 103 -20.90 -10.10 17.36
C GLN A 103 -21.78 -9.54 18.50
N ILE A 104 -22.06 -8.24 18.49
CA ILE A 104 -22.93 -7.60 19.48
C ILE A 104 -24.35 -8.17 19.42
N GLN A 105 -24.94 -8.27 18.22
CA GLN A 105 -26.27 -8.85 18.02
C GLN A 105 -26.35 -10.31 18.47
N SER A 106 -25.30 -11.10 18.20
CA SER A 106 -25.20 -12.50 18.64
C SER A 106 -25.22 -12.62 20.17
N LYS A 107 -24.56 -11.69 20.87
CA LYS A 107 -24.52 -11.67 22.34
C LYS A 107 -25.90 -11.34 22.93
N TYR A 108 -26.55 -10.28 22.44
CA TYR A 108 -27.89 -9.90 22.90
C TYR A 108 -28.95 -10.99 22.67
N ARG A 109 -28.83 -11.77 21.58
CA ARG A 109 -29.75 -12.88 21.31
C ARG A 109 -29.58 -14.05 22.28
N ALA A 110 -28.35 -14.34 22.70
CA ALA A 110 -28.07 -15.38 23.69
C ALA A 110 -28.63 -15.00 25.07
N ASP A 111 -28.61 -13.71 25.43
CA ASP A 111 -29.11 -13.23 26.74
C ASP A 111 -30.65 -13.25 26.82
N THR A 112 -31.37 -13.23 25.69
CA THR A 112 -32.85 -13.25 25.65
C THR A 112 -33.48 -14.65 25.66
N GLU A 113 -32.67 -15.72 25.58
CA GLU A 113 -33.13 -17.12 25.57
C GLU A 113 -32.96 -17.82 26.94
N THR A 114 -32.79 -17.06 28.03
CA THR A 114 -32.71 -17.54 29.43
C THR A 114 -33.81 -16.94 30.28
#